data_AF-A0A2H9LYY4-F1
#
_entry.id   AF-A0A2H9LYY4-F1
#
_cell.length_a   1.000
_cell.length_b   1.000
_cell.length_c   1.000
_cell.angle_alpha   90.00
_cell.angle_beta   90.00
_cell.angle_gamma   90.00
#
_symmetry.space_group_name_H-M   'P 1'
#
loop_
_entity.id
_entity.type
_entity.pdbx_description
1 polymer ?
#
loop_
_entity_poly.entity_id
_entity_poly.type
_entity_poly.pdbx_seq_one_letter_code
_entity_poly.pdbx_strand_id
1 'polypeptide(L)'
;EKIIEFFQNMKISFDSISSTLYILSMLLILIGFWSAYQEYIRLAGSSLIKEGAYALRGFLTLLPFATIVYATGKLIDLASENRRLLIFSSLVYLLSILLIWLIMSMTVNWIISDEPAFTELITNTIIIVVSGYVVTYLLFAMKNDFIAKANIENKEAQSQIGAYLGKIIGKDLKKELIYIQTPFGSKVQVPFNKIMSIEERVIVET
;
A
#
# COMPACT_ATOMS: atom_id res chain seq x y z
N GLU A 1 -5.67 -29.11 -15.24
CA GLU A 1 -6.74 -29.01 -14.22
C GLU A 1 -6.50 -27.93 -13.16
N LYS A 2 -5.36 -27.88 -12.45
CA LYS A 2 -5.12 -26.86 -11.38
C LYS A 2 -5.27 -25.39 -11.78
N ILE A 3 -4.94 -25.03 -13.03
CA ILE A 3 -5.13 -23.66 -13.53
C ILE A 3 -6.62 -23.34 -13.67
N ILE A 4 -7.44 -24.31 -14.08
CA ILE A 4 -8.88 -24.13 -14.28
C ILE A 4 -9.60 -23.98 -12.93
N GLU A 5 -9.22 -24.74 -11.91
CA GLU A 5 -9.73 -24.56 -10.54
C GLU A 5 -9.34 -23.20 -9.94
N PHE A 6 -8.13 -22.70 -10.24
CA PHE A 6 -7.70 -21.36 -9.81
C PHE A 6 -8.59 -20.26 -10.43
N PHE A 7 -8.95 -20.39 -11.70
CA PHE A 7 -9.88 -19.46 -12.36
C PHE A 7 -11.34 -19.63 -11.91
N GLN A 8 -11.78 -20.85 -11.57
CA GLN A 8 -13.15 -21.10 -11.09
C GLN A 8 -13.39 -20.59 -9.66
N ASN A 9 -12.36 -20.54 -8.81
CA ASN A 9 -12.45 -19.96 -7.47
C ASN A 9 -12.32 -18.43 -7.43
N MET A 10 -11.92 -17.81 -8.54
CA MET A 10 -12.02 -16.36 -8.70
C MET A 10 -13.48 -16.01 -9.01
N LYS A 11 -14.32 -15.92 -7.97
CA LYS A 11 -15.59 -15.18 -8.03
C LYS A 11 -15.27 -13.69 -8.21
N ILE A 12 -14.83 -13.31 -9.41
CA ILE A 12 -14.75 -11.92 -9.83
C ILE A 12 -16.19 -11.47 -9.93
N SER A 13 -16.65 -10.76 -8.91
CA SER A 13 -17.88 -9.99 -8.99
C SER A 13 -17.65 -8.93 -10.07
N PHE A 14 -18.10 -9.21 -11.30
CA PHE A 14 -18.04 -8.25 -12.41
C PHE A 14 -18.91 -7.01 -12.17
N ASP A 15 -19.69 -6.99 -11.08
CA ASP A 15 -20.61 -5.91 -10.75
C ASP A 15 -19.94 -4.71 -10.05
N SER A 16 -18.71 -4.86 -9.53
CA SER A 16 -18.03 -3.75 -8.86
C SER A 16 -17.10 -2.95 -9.79
N ILE A 17 -17.14 -1.62 -9.68
CA ILE A 17 -16.23 -0.69 -10.39
C ILE A 17 -14.75 -1.05 -10.14
N SER A 18 -14.44 -1.58 -8.95
CA SER A 18 -13.09 -2.06 -8.60
C SER A 18 -12.60 -3.21 -9.48
N SER A 19 -13.47 -4.15 -9.85
CA SER A 19 -13.11 -5.26 -10.75
C SER A 19 -12.64 -4.76 -12.12
N THR A 20 -13.28 -3.73 -12.67
CA THR A 20 -12.83 -3.09 -13.92
C THR A 20 -11.45 -2.49 -13.77
N LEU A 21 -11.17 -1.81 -12.66
CA LEU A 21 -9.85 -1.23 -12.37
C LEU A 21 -8.79 -2.32 -12.18
N TYR A 22 -9.12 -3.44 -11.55
CA TYR A 22 -8.19 -4.57 -11.42
C TYR A 22 -7.82 -5.18 -12.77
N ILE A 23 -8.80 -5.42 -13.64
CA ILE A 23 -8.56 -5.92 -15.00
C ILE A 23 -7.68 -4.93 -15.77
N LEU A 24 -7.98 -3.63 -15.70
CA LEU A 24 -7.19 -2.59 -16.35
C LEU A 24 -5.73 -2.57 -15.84
N SER A 25 -5.53 -2.68 -14.52
CA SER A 25 -4.18 -2.74 -13.94
C SER A 25 -3.39 -3.96 -14.43
N MET A 26 -4.06 -5.11 -14.57
CA MET A 26 -3.45 -6.33 -15.08
C MET A 26 -3.07 -6.18 -16.55
N LEU A 27 -3.93 -5.57 -17.38
CA LEU A 27 -3.61 -5.27 -18.78
C LEU A 27 -2.39 -4.34 -18.88
N LEU A 28 -2.31 -3.29 -18.04
CA LEU A 28 -1.15 -2.40 -18.02
C LEU A 28 0.14 -3.13 -17.63
N ILE A 29 0.09 -4.08 -16.69
CA ILE A 29 1.25 -4.91 -16.33
C ILE A 29 1.69 -5.77 -17.52
N LEU A 30 0.74 -6.41 -18.23
CA LEU A 30 1.04 -7.22 -19.41
C LEU A 30 1.66 -6.38 -20.54
N ILE A 31 1.13 -5.18 -20.78
CA ILE A 31 1.70 -4.23 -21.75
C ILE A 31 3.09 -3.78 -21.27
N GLY A 32 3.31 -3.60 -19.96
CA GLY A 32 4.62 -3.32 -19.38
C GLY A 32 5.64 -4.42 -19.66
N PHE A 33 5.27 -5.69 -19.47
CA PHE A 33 6.13 -6.83 -19.81
C PHE A 33 6.42 -6.89 -21.31
N TRP A 34 5.40 -6.65 -22.14
CA TRP A 34 5.59 -6.58 -23.59
C TRP A 34 6.55 -5.45 -23.98
N SER A 35 6.40 -4.26 -23.39
CA SER A 35 7.30 -3.13 -23.61
C SER A 35 8.74 -3.46 -23.20
N ALA A 36 8.93 -4.15 -22.07
CA ALA A 36 10.23 -4.61 -21.62
C ALA A 36 10.88 -5.59 -22.61
N TYR A 37 10.09 -6.53 -23.13
CA TYR A 37 10.54 -7.48 -24.14
C TYR A 37 10.94 -6.81 -25.46
N GLN A 38 10.17 -5.82 -25.92
CA GLN A 38 10.48 -5.03 -27.11
C GLN A 38 11.79 -4.24 -26.94
N GLU A 39 11.97 -3.59 -25.79
CA GLU A 39 13.20 -2.87 -25.45
C GLU A 39 14.43 -3.79 -25.41
N TYR A 40 14.26 -5.00 -24.87
CA TYR A 40 15.31 -6.02 -24.85
C TYR A 40 15.76 -6.43 -26.26
N ILE A 41 14.81 -6.79 -27.14
CA ILE A 41 15.14 -7.21 -28.52
C ILE A 41 15.78 -6.08 -29.32
N ARG A 42 15.29 -4.84 -29.14
CA ARG A 42 15.78 -3.68 -29.87
C ARG A 42 17.28 -3.44 -29.67
N LEU A 43 17.82 -3.81 -28.51
CA LEU A 43 19.22 -3.63 -28.14
C LEU A 43 20.02 -4.93 -28.12
N ALA A 44 19.44 -6.02 -28.65
CA ALA A 44 20.11 -7.31 -28.72
C ALA A 44 21.44 -7.19 -29.48
N GLY A 45 22.51 -7.67 -28.85
CA GLY A 45 23.88 -7.56 -29.38
C GLY A 45 24.67 -6.39 -28.79
N SER A 46 24.13 -5.71 -27.79
CA SER A 46 24.87 -4.75 -26.97
C SER A 46 25.42 -5.45 -25.71
N SER A 47 25.84 -4.68 -24.70
CA SER A 47 26.27 -5.26 -23.42
C SER A 47 25.04 -5.73 -22.63
N LEU A 48 25.09 -6.95 -22.06
CA LEU A 48 24.02 -7.54 -21.23
C LEU A 48 23.47 -6.59 -20.16
N ILE A 49 24.34 -5.78 -19.55
CA ILE A 49 23.95 -4.79 -18.52
C ILE A 49 23.00 -3.72 -19.10
N LYS A 50 23.31 -3.22 -20.30
CA LYS A 50 22.47 -2.22 -20.99
C LYS A 50 21.16 -2.84 -21.45
N GLU A 51 21.20 -4.03 -22.05
CA GLU A 51 19.98 -4.74 -22.48
C GLU A 51 19.01 -4.93 -21.31
N GLY A 52 19.51 -5.41 -20.16
CA GLY A 52 18.70 -5.56 -18.96
C GLY A 52 18.16 -4.23 -18.42
N ALA A 53 18.96 -3.17 -18.43
CA ALA A 53 18.54 -1.86 -17.96
C ALA A 53 17.41 -1.27 -18.84
N TYR A 54 17.53 -1.35 -20.16
CA TYR A 54 16.49 -0.87 -21.07
C TYR A 54 15.21 -1.70 -20.99
N ALA A 55 15.32 -3.02 -20.88
CA ALA A 55 14.17 -3.88 -20.64
C ALA A 55 13.44 -3.49 -19.34
N LEU A 56 14.20 -3.29 -18.26
CA LEU A 56 13.65 -2.85 -16.98
C LEU A 56 13.02 -1.46 -17.08
N ARG A 57 13.59 -0.52 -17.85
CA ARG A 57 12.98 0.80 -18.12
C ARG A 57 11.62 0.66 -18.79
N GLY A 58 11.52 -0.20 -19.81
CA GLY A 58 10.27 -0.49 -20.51
C GLY A 58 9.18 -0.97 -19.55
N PHE A 59 9.51 -1.90 -18.65
CA PHE A 59 8.58 -2.37 -17.62
C PHE A 59 8.19 -1.26 -16.62
N LEU A 60 9.19 -0.57 -16.07
CA LEU A 60 9.00 0.46 -15.05
C LEU A 60 8.19 1.66 -15.57
N THR A 61 8.13 1.90 -16.87
CA THR A 61 7.36 3.02 -17.43
C THR A 61 5.85 2.88 -17.18
N LEU A 62 5.31 1.65 -17.28
CA LEU A 62 3.87 1.39 -17.12
C LEU A 62 3.49 0.87 -15.74
N LEU A 63 4.44 0.29 -15.00
CA LEU A 63 4.23 -0.22 -13.65
C LEU A 63 3.59 0.77 -12.66
N PRO A 64 3.95 2.08 -12.59
CA PRO A 64 3.36 3.00 -11.61
C PRO A 64 1.90 3.25 -11.91
N PHE A 65 1.54 3.39 -13.19
CA PHE A 65 0.15 3.57 -13.61
C PHE A 65 -0.68 2.33 -13.28
N ALA A 66 -0.14 1.13 -13.56
CA ALA A 66 -0.80 -0.10 -13.16
C ALA A 66 -1.03 -0.18 -11.64
N THR A 67 -0.01 0.20 -10.86
CA THR A 67 -0.07 0.18 -9.39
C THR A 67 -1.09 1.19 -8.86
N ILE A 68 -1.12 2.41 -9.41
CA ILE A 68 -2.09 3.46 -9.04
C ILE A 68 -3.51 3.01 -9.36
N VAL A 69 -3.74 2.44 -10.55
CA VAL A 69 -5.05 1.92 -10.95
C VAL A 69 -5.50 0.79 -10.02
N TYR A 70 -4.62 -0.18 -9.75
CA TYR A 70 -4.89 -1.26 -8.80
C TYR A 70 -5.22 -0.73 -7.41
N ALA A 71 -4.40 0.17 -6.89
CA ALA A 71 -4.60 0.74 -5.57
C ALA A 71 -5.88 1.56 -5.51
N THR A 72 -6.23 2.30 -6.57
CA THR A 72 -7.51 3.02 -6.65
C THR A 72 -8.70 2.07 -6.55
N GLY A 73 -8.66 0.94 -7.26
CA GLY A 73 -9.67 -0.12 -7.12
C GLY A 73 -9.81 -0.60 -5.69
N LYS A 74 -8.68 -0.87 -5.02
CA LYS A 74 -8.65 -1.30 -3.61
C LYS A 74 -9.17 -0.23 -2.65
N LEU A 75 -8.86 1.04 -2.89
CA LEU A 75 -9.34 2.15 -2.06
C LEU A 75 -10.86 2.33 -2.22
N ILE A 76 -11.41 2.12 -3.43
CA ILE A 76 -12.86 2.14 -3.67
C ILE A 76 -13.55 1.01 -2.91
N ASP A 77 -12.99 -0.21 -2.93
CA ASP A 77 -13.53 -1.33 -2.15
C ASP A 77 -13.51 -1.05 -0.66
N LEU A 78 -12.38 -0.57 -0.13
CA LEU A 78 -12.29 -0.21 1.29
C LEU A 78 -13.23 0.93 1.68
N ALA A 79 -13.46 1.89 0.78
CA ALA A 79 -14.40 2.97 1.00
C ALA A 79 -15.86 2.48 0.99
N SER A 80 -16.23 1.59 0.07
CA SER A 80 -17.58 1.02 -0.03
C SER A 80 -17.91 0.12 1.18
N GLU A 81 -16.91 -0.61 1.69
CA GLU A 81 -17.01 -1.42 2.91
C GLU A 81 -16.93 -0.59 4.21
N ASN A 82 -16.84 0.75 4.13
CA ASN A 82 -16.65 1.66 5.28
C ASN A 82 -15.39 1.38 6.13
N ARG A 83 -14.39 0.70 5.57
CA ARG A 83 -13.11 0.33 6.21
C ARG A 83 -12.10 1.47 6.20
N ARG A 84 -12.50 2.64 6.69
CA ARG A 84 -11.75 3.90 6.57
C ARG A 84 -10.35 3.86 7.17
N LEU A 85 -10.12 3.07 8.23
CA LEU A 85 -8.77 2.93 8.80
C LEU A 85 -7.80 2.15 7.90
N LEU A 86 -8.30 1.14 7.19
CA LEU A 86 -7.47 0.35 6.27
C LEU A 86 -7.07 1.14 5.02
N ILE A 87 -7.81 2.21 4.68
CA ILE A 87 -7.46 3.15 3.62
C ILE A 87 -6.10 3.80 3.94
N PHE A 88 -5.88 4.29 5.16
CA PHE A 88 -4.61 4.91 5.55
C PHE A 88 -3.43 3.94 5.44
N SER A 89 -3.59 2.71 5.95
CA SER A 89 -2.57 1.67 5.80
C SER A 89 -2.29 1.37 4.33
N SER A 90 -3.33 1.26 3.50
CA SER A 90 -3.21 1.02 2.06
C SER A 90 -2.50 2.16 1.33
N LEU A 91 -2.73 3.42 1.72
CA LEU A 91 -2.03 4.59 1.19
C LEU A 91 -0.54 4.58 1.56
N VAL A 92 -0.19 4.19 2.78
CA VAL A 92 1.22 4.03 3.18
C VAL A 92 1.90 2.94 2.35
N TYR A 93 1.25 1.80 2.12
CA TYR A 93 1.80 0.76 1.24
C TYR A 93 1.96 1.23 -0.21
N LEU A 94 0.96 1.93 -0.75
CA LEU A 94 1.02 2.51 -2.10
C LEU A 94 2.19 3.50 -2.22
N LEU A 95 2.34 4.39 -1.24
CA LEU A 95 3.44 5.35 -1.19
C LEU A 95 4.80 4.61 -1.21
N SER A 96 4.98 3.59 -0.37
CA SER A 96 6.22 2.80 -0.35
C SER A 96 6.53 2.16 -1.70
N ILE A 97 5.54 1.60 -2.38
CA ILE A 97 5.72 1.01 -3.72
C ILE A 97 6.12 2.09 -4.74
N LEU A 98 5.49 3.27 -4.70
CA LEU A 98 5.82 4.38 -5.59
C LEU A 98 7.23 4.94 -5.33
N LEU A 99 7.67 5.01 -4.08
CA LEU A 99 9.04 5.44 -3.73
C LEU A 99 10.08 4.45 -4.25
N ILE A 100 9.85 3.14 -4.04
CA ILE A 100 10.72 2.09 -4.59
C ILE A 100 10.77 2.19 -6.12
N TRP A 101 9.61 2.36 -6.76
CA TRP A 101 9.52 2.54 -8.20
C TRP A 101 10.31 3.76 -8.70
N LEU A 102 10.21 4.92 -8.03
CA LEU A 102 10.96 6.13 -8.36
C LEU A 102 12.47 5.89 -8.28
N ILE A 103 12.95 5.29 -7.18
CA ILE A 103 14.37 4.99 -6.98
C ILE A 103 14.88 4.01 -8.04
N MET A 104 14.11 2.96 -8.34
CA MET A 104 14.43 2.00 -9.39
C MET A 104 14.52 2.69 -10.76
N SER A 105 13.55 3.54 -11.09
CA SER A 105 13.51 4.27 -12.37
C SER A 105 14.72 5.19 -12.53
N MET A 106 15.09 5.93 -11.48
CA MET A 106 16.29 6.77 -11.49
C MET A 106 17.57 5.95 -11.63
N THR A 107 17.66 4.81 -10.94
CA THR A 107 18.81 3.92 -11.02
C THR A 107 18.98 3.34 -12.43
N VAL A 108 17.87 2.93 -13.07
CA VAL A 108 17.89 2.42 -14.45
C VAL A 108 18.35 3.50 -15.43
N ASN A 109 17.83 4.72 -15.31
CA ASN A 109 18.23 5.83 -16.19
C ASN A 109 19.72 6.17 -16.04
N TRP A 110 20.24 6.13 -14.80
CA TRP A 110 21.66 6.27 -14.54
C TRP A 110 22.51 5.18 -15.20
N ILE A 111 22.10 3.90 -15.11
CA ILE A 111 22.81 2.76 -15.76
C ILE A 111 22.84 2.94 -17.28
N ILE A 112 21.74 3.39 -17.86
CA ILE A 112 21.63 3.61 -19.31
C ILE A 112 22.51 4.78 -19.79
N SER A 113 22.96 5.64 -18.87
CA SER A 113 23.71 6.88 -19.14
C SER A 113 22.88 7.95 -19.88
N ASP A 114 21.55 7.91 -19.73
CA ASP A 114 20.62 8.86 -20.34
C ASP A 114 20.41 10.13 -19.49
N GLU A 115 21.19 10.34 -18.41
CA GLU A 115 20.94 11.23 -17.24
C GLU A 115 20.20 10.51 -16.09
N PRO A 116 20.39 10.86 -14.80
CA PRO A 116 21.17 11.95 -14.22
C PRO A 116 22.62 11.57 -13.85
N ALA A 117 23.47 12.56 -13.53
CA ALA A 117 24.82 12.31 -13.00
C ALA A 117 24.76 11.54 -11.66
N PHE A 118 25.83 10.83 -11.27
CA PHE A 118 25.84 10.06 -10.02
C PHE A 118 25.49 10.94 -8.80
N THR A 119 25.98 12.18 -8.74
CA THR A 119 25.65 13.13 -7.66
C THR A 119 24.17 13.48 -7.63
N GLU A 120 23.54 13.63 -8.79
CA GLU A 120 22.11 13.93 -8.91
C GLU A 120 21.26 12.71 -8.53
N LEU A 121 21.66 11.48 -8.93
CA LEU A 121 21.03 10.24 -8.49
C LEU A 121 20.97 10.16 -6.96
N ILE A 122 22.10 10.39 -6.28
CA ILE A 122 22.18 10.35 -4.81
C ILE A 122 21.32 11.46 -4.20
N THR A 123 21.42 12.69 -4.72
CA THR A 123 20.66 13.84 -4.21
C THR A 123 19.15 13.60 -4.34
N ASN A 124 18.70 13.14 -5.50
CA ASN A 124 17.30 12.83 -5.75
C ASN A 124 16.81 11.67 -4.88
N THR A 125 17.64 10.64 -4.67
CA THR A 125 17.30 9.53 -3.77
C THR A 125 17.08 10.02 -2.34
N ILE A 126 17.95 10.90 -1.83
CA ILE A 126 17.78 11.51 -0.50
C ILE A 126 16.48 12.30 -0.43
N ILE A 127 16.20 13.14 -1.43
CA ILE A 127 14.95 13.93 -1.50
C ILE A 127 13.73 13.00 -1.48
N ILE A 128 13.71 11.93 -2.29
CA ILE A 128 12.62 10.96 -2.36
C ILE A 128 12.39 10.30 -0.99
N VAL A 129 13.45 9.87 -0.31
CA VAL A 129 13.34 9.23 1.01
C VAL A 129 12.81 10.22 2.06
N VAL A 130 13.31 11.45 2.07
CA VAL A 130 12.84 12.49 3.01
C VAL A 130 11.38 12.85 2.73
N SER A 131 11.00 13.05 1.47
CA SER A 131 9.61 13.31 1.08
C SER A 131 8.70 12.14 1.47
N GLY A 132 9.14 10.90 1.23
CA GLY A 132 8.43 9.70 1.65
C GLY A 132 8.17 9.67 3.15
N TYR A 133 9.20 9.93 3.95
CA TYR A 133 9.09 10.01 5.41
C TYR A 133 8.07 11.07 5.87
N VAL A 134 8.12 12.28 5.28
CA VAL A 134 7.18 13.36 5.60
C VAL A 134 5.73 12.96 5.27
N VAL A 135 5.48 12.38 4.09
CA VAL A 135 4.13 11.96 3.70
C VAL A 135 3.63 10.82 4.60
N THR A 136 4.47 9.84 4.93
CA THR A 136 4.12 8.77 5.87
C THR A 136 3.76 9.33 7.25
N TYR A 137 4.53 10.29 7.76
CA TYR A 137 4.24 10.96 9.02
C TYR A 137 2.88 11.68 8.99
N LEU A 138 2.59 12.41 7.91
CA LEU A 138 1.29 13.07 7.72
C LEU A 138 0.13 12.07 7.68
N LEU A 139 0.28 10.93 6.99
CA LEU A 139 -0.74 9.88 6.94
C LEU A 139 -0.99 9.27 8.32
N PHE A 140 0.04 9.05 9.13
CA PHE A 140 -0.11 8.59 10.51
C PHE A 140 -0.82 9.62 11.38
N ALA A 141 -0.47 10.90 11.26
CA ALA A 141 -1.15 11.98 11.97
C ALA A 141 -2.64 12.04 11.60
N MET A 142 -2.98 11.91 10.31
CA MET A 142 -4.37 11.84 9.85
C MET A 142 -5.12 10.61 10.38
N LYS A 143 -4.47 9.44 10.42
CA LYS A 143 -5.02 8.23 11.04
C LYS A 143 -5.34 8.47 12.51
N ASN A 144 -4.40 9.06 13.26
CA ASN A 144 -4.58 9.34 14.68
C ASN A 144 -5.70 10.34 14.94
N ASP A 145 -5.80 11.41 14.13
CA ASP A 145 -6.89 12.38 14.19
C ASP A 145 -8.26 11.73 13.90
N PHE A 146 -8.31 10.81 12.93
CA PHE A 146 -9.52 10.04 12.64
C PHE A 146 -9.96 9.19 13.85
N ILE A 147 -9.02 8.49 14.48
CA ILE A 147 -9.30 7.69 15.70
C ILE A 147 -9.72 8.59 16.86
N ALA A 148 -9.06 9.74 17.03
CA ALA A 148 -9.38 10.72 18.06
C ALA A 148 -10.82 11.23 17.95
N LYS A 149 -11.32 11.43 16.73
CA LYS A 149 -12.69 11.87 16.44
C LYS A 149 -13.72 10.74 16.44
N ALA A 150 -13.29 9.49 16.36
CA ALA A 150 -14.20 8.34 16.36
C ALA A 150 -14.81 8.08 17.75
N ASN A 151 -16.11 7.76 17.76
CA ASN A 151 -16.81 7.27 18.95
C ASN A 151 -16.53 5.77 19.12
N ILE A 152 -15.43 5.46 19.80
CA ILE A 152 -14.97 4.09 20.09
C ILE A 152 -15.29 3.61 21.51
N GLU A 153 -15.73 4.51 22.38
CA GLU A 153 -16.08 4.18 23.76
C GLU A 153 -17.25 3.19 23.80
N ASN A 154 -17.19 2.25 24.74
CA ASN A 154 -18.11 1.12 24.93
C ASN A 154 -18.12 0.07 23.80
N LYS A 155 -17.33 0.24 22.74
CA LYS A 155 -17.17 -0.82 21.72
C LYS A 155 -16.35 -1.99 22.24
N GLU A 156 -16.63 -3.16 21.70
CA GLU A 156 -15.86 -4.37 21.93
C GLU A 156 -14.52 -4.30 21.19
N ALA A 157 -13.44 -4.67 21.86
CA ALA A 157 -12.12 -4.80 21.28
C ALA A 157 -11.80 -6.28 21.03
N GLN A 158 -11.28 -6.58 19.85
CA GLN A 158 -10.82 -7.91 19.45
C GLN A 158 -9.40 -7.82 18.92
N SER A 159 -8.63 -8.90 19.08
CA SER A 159 -7.35 -9.06 18.40
C SER A 159 -7.56 -9.34 16.90
N GLN A 160 -6.48 -9.26 16.12
CA GLN A 160 -6.46 -9.64 14.70
C GLN A 160 -6.94 -11.09 14.45
N ILE A 161 -6.69 -12.01 15.40
CA ILE A 161 -7.12 -13.41 15.31
C ILE A 161 -8.56 -13.64 15.80
N GLY A 162 -9.29 -12.57 16.14
CA GLY A 162 -10.67 -12.64 16.61
C GLY A 162 -10.83 -12.93 18.10
N ALA A 163 -9.74 -13.04 18.87
CA ALA A 163 -9.83 -13.21 20.32
C ALA A 163 -10.37 -11.93 20.97
N TYR A 164 -11.39 -12.06 21.81
CA TYR A 164 -11.98 -10.95 22.54
C TYR A 164 -11.02 -10.39 23.61
N LEU A 165 -10.73 -9.10 23.54
CA LEU A 165 -9.80 -8.42 24.46
C LEU A 165 -10.53 -7.72 25.60
N GLY A 166 -11.77 -7.26 25.37
CA GLY A 166 -12.54 -6.51 26.37
C GLY A 166 -13.40 -5.40 25.76
N LYS A 167 -13.83 -4.45 26.60
CA LYS A 167 -14.55 -3.23 26.17
C LYS A 167 -13.66 -2.01 26.29
N ILE A 168 -13.78 -1.08 25.34
CA ILE A 168 -13.08 0.20 25.40
C ILE A 168 -13.78 1.10 26.40
N ILE A 169 -13.09 1.49 27.47
CA ILE A 169 -13.64 2.32 28.55
C ILE A 169 -13.29 3.80 28.41
N GLY A 170 -12.37 4.15 27.51
CA GLY A 170 -11.97 5.51 27.28
C GLY A 170 -10.74 5.62 26.38
N LYS A 171 -10.41 6.85 26.02
CA LYS A 171 -9.23 7.21 25.22
C LYS A 171 -8.47 8.38 25.87
N ASP A 172 -7.14 8.32 25.85
CA ASP A 172 -6.26 9.43 26.19
C ASP A 172 -5.73 10.04 24.89
N LEU A 173 -6.27 11.20 24.52
CA LEU A 173 -5.88 11.93 23.31
C LEU A 173 -4.47 12.52 23.40
N LYS A 174 -3.97 12.80 24.60
CA LYS A 174 -2.62 13.38 24.77
C LYS A 174 -1.54 12.33 24.59
N LYS A 175 -1.83 11.09 25.00
CA LYS A 175 -0.90 9.95 24.87
C LYS A 175 -1.16 9.08 23.64
N GLU A 176 -2.23 9.36 22.88
CA GLU A 176 -2.69 8.54 21.75
C GLU A 176 -2.94 7.08 22.15
N LEU A 177 -3.58 6.87 23.31
CA LEU A 177 -3.86 5.55 23.88
C LEU A 177 -5.36 5.30 24.00
N ILE A 178 -5.79 4.06 23.81
CA ILE A 178 -7.10 3.56 24.24
C ILE A 178 -6.94 2.67 25.47
N TYR A 179 -7.94 2.69 26.34
CA TYR A 179 -7.99 1.81 27.51
C TYR A 179 -9.04 0.74 27.29
N ILE A 180 -8.61 -0.52 27.33
CA ILE A 180 -9.47 -1.70 27.19
C ILE A 180 -9.62 -2.33 28.57
N GLN A 181 -10.85 -2.50 29.04
CA GLN A 181 -11.15 -3.27 30.24
C GLN A 181 -11.40 -4.72 29.85
N THR A 182 -10.53 -5.61 30.32
CA THR A 182 -10.65 -7.05 30.09
C THR A 182 -11.84 -7.64 30.86
N PRO A 183 -12.29 -8.87 30.52
CA PRO A 183 -13.32 -9.57 31.29
C PRO A 183 -13.00 -9.69 32.78
N PHE A 184 -11.72 -9.73 33.14
CA PHE A 184 -11.24 -9.84 34.53
C PHE A 184 -11.12 -8.50 35.25
N GLY A 185 -11.55 -7.39 34.62
CA GLY A 185 -11.51 -6.05 35.19
C GLY A 185 -10.15 -5.35 35.10
N SER A 186 -9.12 -6.00 34.54
CA SER A 186 -7.82 -5.37 34.31
C SER A 186 -7.89 -4.36 33.15
N LYS A 187 -7.10 -3.29 33.24
CA LYS A 187 -7.02 -2.25 32.20
C LYS A 187 -5.75 -2.45 31.36
N VAL A 188 -5.93 -2.64 30.05
CA VAL A 188 -4.85 -2.73 29.07
C VAL A 188 -4.80 -1.42 28.28
N GLN A 189 -3.58 -0.90 28.08
CA GLN A 189 -3.35 0.32 27.30
C GLN A 189 -2.88 -0.08 25.91
N VAL A 190 -3.55 0.44 24.88
CA VAL A 190 -3.21 0.15 23.49
C VAL A 190 -3.01 1.48 22.73
N PRO A 191 -1.87 1.68 22.07
CA PRO A 191 -1.64 2.88 21.27
C PRO A 191 -2.50 2.89 19.99
N PHE A 192 -2.87 4.09 19.52
CA PHE A 192 -3.71 4.29 18.34
C PHE A 192 -3.11 3.64 17.08
N ASN A 193 -1.78 3.59 16.97
CA ASN A 193 -1.10 2.99 15.83
C ASN A 193 -1.42 1.48 15.67
N LYS A 194 -1.69 0.77 16.78
CA LYS A 194 -2.08 -0.66 16.81
C LYS A 194 -3.56 -0.91 16.48
N ILE A 195 -4.36 0.14 16.30
CA ILE A 195 -5.77 -0.02 15.90
C ILE A 195 -5.82 -0.22 14.38
N MET A 196 -6.40 -1.34 13.95
CA MET A 196 -6.51 -1.71 12.53
C MET A 196 -7.86 -1.34 11.91
N SER A 197 -8.96 -1.56 12.65
CA SER A 197 -10.31 -1.20 12.19
C SER A 197 -11.18 -0.71 13.35
N ILE A 198 -12.12 0.18 13.04
CA ILE A 198 -13.17 0.71 13.91
C ILE A 198 -14.47 0.58 13.13
N GLU A 199 -15.10 -0.59 13.18
CA GLU A 199 -16.40 -0.87 12.57
C GLU A 199 -17.42 -1.08 13.70
N GLU A 200 -18.11 -2.23 13.73
CA GLU A 200 -18.91 -2.67 14.88
C GLU A 200 -18.03 -2.96 16.09
N ARG A 201 -16.87 -3.56 15.84
CA ARG A 201 -15.83 -3.87 16.84
C ARG A 201 -14.53 -3.16 16.48
N VAL A 202 -13.71 -2.93 17.49
CA VAL A 202 -12.36 -2.36 17.31
C VAL A 202 -11.36 -3.51 17.22
N ILE A 203 -10.70 -3.62 16.07
CA ILE A 203 -9.68 -4.65 15.85
C ILE A 203 -8.31 -4.06 16.20
N VAL A 204 -7.59 -4.76 17.09
CA VAL A 204 -6.28 -4.38 17.59
C VAL A 204 -5.24 -5.39 17.13
N GLU A 205 -4.11 -4.89 16.67
CA GLU A 205 -2.90 -5.67 16.42
C GLU A 205 -2.22 -5.97 17.76
N THR A 206 -2.34 -7.22 18.22
CA THR A 206 -1.75 -7.73 19.47
C THR A 206 -0.51 -8.54 19.21
#